data_AF-A0A2D7X8H6-F1
#
_entry.id   AF-A0A2D7X8H6-F1
#
_cell.length_a   1.000
_cell.length_b   1.000
_cell.length_c   1.000
_cell.angle_alpha   90.00
_cell.angle_beta   90.00
_cell.angle_gamma   90.00
#
_symmetry.space_group_name_H-M   'P 1'
#
loop_
_entity.id
_entity.type
_entity.pdbx_description
1 polymer ?
#
loop_
_entity_poly.entity_id
_entity_poly.type
_entity_poly.pdbx_seq_one_letter_code
_entity_poly.pdbx_strand_id
1 'polypeptide(L)'
;MSIFENDAKSSTTTSTFGVSKRESHNSDPFYKRFPPLQQDKKTEPSTPVTIDQLYVGDSSNMGEINANSTALVVTSPPYFVGKDYEVDIEKEGIPASYIEYLQMLRSVFTECWRILEPGGRIAINVANLGRKPYRSLSADVTRILQEDIGFLLRGEIIWVKAEGASGSCAWGSFQSASNPVLRDVTERV
;
A
#
# COMPACT_ATOMS: atom_id res chain seq x y z
N MET A 1 16.31 1.95 -54.82
CA MET A 1 17.06 1.39 -53.67
C MET A 1 16.38 1.90 -52.42
N SER A 2 15.37 1.18 -51.93
CA SER A 2 14.59 1.55 -50.74
C SER A 2 15.20 0.80 -49.57
N ILE A 3 15.92 1.52 -48.72
CA ILE A 3 16.45 1.03 -47.45
C ILE A 3 15.50 1.61 -46.39
N PHE A 4 15.14 0.80 -45.39
CA PHE A 4 14.14 1.03 -44.32
C PHE A 4 12.81 0.26 -44.50
N GLU A 5 12.88 -1.06 -44.73
CA GLU A 5 11.94 -1.95 -44.05
C GLU A 5 12.41 -2.09 -42.60
N ASN A 6 11.67 -1.48 -41.68
CA ASN A 6 11.89 -1.64 -40.25
C ASN A 6 11.23 -2.97 -39.85
N ASP A 7 12.00 -4.06 -39.84
CA ASP A 7 11.56 -5.35 -39.30
C ASP A 7 11.21 -5.17 -37.82
N ALA A 8 9.93 -4.97 -37.54
CA ALA A 8 9.41 -4.96 -36.18
C ALA A 8 9.66 -6.35 -35.57
N LYS A 9 10.68 -6.47 -34.71
CA LYS A 9 10.98 -7.69 -33.95
C LYS A 9 9.70 -8.28 -33.36
N SER A 10 9.38 -9.53 -33.70
CA SER A 10 8.18 -10.22 -33.23
C SER A 10 8.17 -10.29 -31.70
N SER A 11 7.09 -9.84 -31.08
CA SER A 11 6.86 -9.93 -29.63
C SER A 11 6.90 -11.38 -29.16
N THR A 12 7.65 -11.67 -28.09
CA THR A 12 7.67 -13.01 -27.47
C THR A 12 6.37 -13.28 -26.70
N THR A 13 5.90 -14.53 -26.64
CA THR A 13 4.70 -14.91 -25.86
C THR A 13 5.07 -15.88 -24.74
N THR A 14 4.21 -15.99 -23.72
CA THR A 14 4.47 -16.86 -22.56
C THR A 14 4.54 -18.33 -23.00
N SER A 15 5.69 -18.96 -22.78
CA SER A 15 5.85 -20.40 -23.02
C SER A 15 5.05 -21.21 -22.00
N THR A 16 4.49 -22.34 -22.43
CA THR A 16 3.85 -23.32 -21.54
C THR A 16 4.84 -24.02 -20.61
N PHE A 17 6.13 -24.00 -20.95
CA PHE A 17 7.21 -24.57 -20.13
C PHE A 17 8.56 -23.86 -20.39
N GLY A 18 9.38 -23.67 -19.34
CA GLY A 18 10.70 -23.04 -19.43
C GLY A 18 10.69 -21.50 -19.56
N VAL A 19 11.89 -20.91 -19.65
CA VAL A 19 12.08 -19.45 -19.77
C VAL A 19 12.57 -19.12 -21.19
N SER A 20 11.71 -18.52 -22.01
CA SER A 20 12.13 -17.91 -23.29
C SER A 20 12.60 -16.47 -23.06
N LYS A 21 13.37 -15.91 -24.01
CA LYS A 21 13.76 -14.49 -23.99
C LYS A 21 12.52 -13.60 -23.85
N ARG A 22 12.57 -12.58 -22.98
CA ARG A 22 11.48 -11.62 -22.75
C ARG A 22 11.78 -10.28 -23.43
N GLU A 23 11.94 -10.29 -24.74
CA GLU A 23 11.99 -9.06 -25.55
C GLU A 23 10.57 -8.78 -26.07
N SER A 24 10.05 -7.57 -25.85
CA SER A 24 8.71 -7.12 -26.29
C SER A 24 7.63 -8.16 -25.98
N HIS A 25 7.56 -8.63 -24.73
CA HIS A 25 6.73 -9.79 -24.36
C HIS A 25 5.24 -9.45 -24.31
N ASN A 26 4.41 -10.13 -25.11
CA ASN A 26 2.96 -10.02 -25.00
C ASN A 26 2.48 -10.86 -23.79
N SER A 27 2.04 -10.17 -22.76
CA SER A 27 1.50 -10.74 -21.52
C SER A 27 -0.04 -10.75 -21.45
N ASP A 28 -0.74 -10.37 -22.52
CA ASP A 28 -2.20 -10.35 -22.57
C ASP A 28 -2.85 -11.68 -22.17
N PRO A 29 -2.36 -12.87 -22.62
CA PRO A 29 -2.98 -14.14 -22.23
C PRO A 29 -2.93 -14.39 -20.71
N PHE A 30 -1.86 -13.91 -20.05
CA PHE A 30 -1.73 -14.04 -18.60
C PHE A 30 -2.76 -13.16 -17.88
N TYR A 31 -2.85 -11.88 -18.27
CA TYR A 31 -3.71 -10.89 -17.61
C TYR A 31 -5.21 -11.06 -17.91
N LYS A 32 -5.56 -11.64 -19.07
CA LYS A 32 -6.96 -12.00 -19.42
C LYS A 32 -7.59 -13.03 -18.47
N ARG A 33 -6.81 -13.66 -17.58
CA ARG A 33 -7.30 -14.60 -16.54
C ARG A 33 -7.83 -13.90 -15.29
N PHE A 34 -7.60 -12.60 -15.15
CA PHE A 34 -8.08 -11.78 -14.04
C PHE A 34 -9.25 -10.91 -14.49
N PRO A 35 -10.08 -10.40 -13.55
CA PRO A 35 -11.08 -9.39 -13.87
C PRO A 35 -10.44 -8.19 -14.59
N PRO A 36 -11.17 -7.53 -15.50
CA PRO A 36 -10.65 -6.38 -16.21
C PRO A 36 -10.24 -5.28 -15.23
N LEU A 37 -9.02 -4.78 -15.37
CA LEU A 37 -8.52 -3.69 -14.55
C LEU A 37 -9.30 -2.41 -14.88
N GLN A 38 -9.87 -1.78 -13.87
CA GLN A 38 -10.44 -0.44 -14.01
C GLN A 38 -9.28 0.56 -14.00
N GLN A 39 -8.97 1.12 -15.17
CA GLN A 39 -7.96 2.15 -15.32
C GLN A 39 -8.57 3.32 -16.08
N ASP A 40 -8.53 4.50 -15.47
CA ASP A 40 -8.81 5.73 -16.18
C ASP A 40 -7.58 6.11 -17.02
N LYS A 41 -7.81 6.28 -18.32
CA LYS A 41 -6.80 6.67 -19.31
C LYS A 41 -7.16 7.96 -20.04
N LYS A 42 -8.28 8.59 -19.68
CA LYS A 42 -8.87 9.70 -20.43
C LYS A 42 -8.95 10.96 -19.59
N THR A 43 -9.16 10.82 -18.28
CA THR A 43 -9.19 11.98 -17.40
C THR A 43 -7.79 12.57 -17.31
N GLU A 44 -7.69 13.88 -17.51
CA GLU A 44 -6.46 14.63 -17.36
C GLU A 44 -6.32 15.10 -15.91
N PRO A 45 -5.09 15.20 -15.37
CA PRO A 45 -4.86 15.77 -14.05
C PRO A 45 -5.41 17.19 -13.94
N SER A 46 -6.04 17.48 -12.81
CA SER A 46 -6.45 18.84 -12.44
C SER A 46 -5.26 19.64 -11.92
N THR A 47 -5.27 20.95 -12.12
CA THR A 47 -4.20 21.81 -11.60
C THR A 47 -4.24 21.84 -10.07
N PRO A 48 -3.09 21.63 -9.38
CA PRO A 48 -2.99 21.83 -7.94
C PRO A 48 -3.32 23.26 -7.56
N VAL A 49 -4.18 23.45 -6.54
CA VAL A 49 -4.53 24.79 -6.04
C VAL A 49 -3.49 25.30 -5.04
N THR A 50 -2.68 24.39 -4.50
CA THR A 50 -1.85 24.64 -3.32
C THR A 50 -0.48 24.01 -3.52
N ILE A 51 0.57 24.73 -3.15
CA ILE A 51 1.96 24.24 -3.15
C ILE A 51 2.57 24.62 -1.80
N ASP A 52 3.33 23.71 -1.22
CA ASP A 52 4.06 23.91 0.05
C ASP A 52 3.19 24.41 1.21
N GLN A 53 1.96 23.88 1.32
CA GLN A 53 1.03 24.20 2.40
C GLN A 53 0.91 23.04 3.40
N LEU A 54 0.73 23.39 4.67
CA LEU A 54 0.40 22.45 5.75
C LEU A 54 -1.00 22.77 6.27
N TYR A 55 -1.91 21.79 6.18
CA TYR A 55 -3.26 21.89 6.69
C TYR A 55 -3.35 21.18 8.04
N VAL A 56 -3.95 21.85 9.02
CA VAL A 56 -4.32 21.25 10.30
C VAL A 56 -5.79 20.84 10.20
N GLY A 57 -6.05 19.54 10.21
CA GLY A 57 -7.39 18.99 10.04
C GLY A 57 -7.41 17.46 10.01
N ASP A 58 -8.59 16.90 9.77
CA ASP A 58 -8.78 15.46 9.61
C ASP A 58 -8.47 15.02 8.18
N SER A 59 -7.47 14.16 8.01
CA SER A 59 -7.09 13.57 6.72
C SER A 59 -8.18 12.75 6.03
N SER A 60 -9.29 12.42 6.71
CA SER A 60 -10.47 11.85 6.07
C SER A 60 -11.26 12.86 5.21
N ASN A 61 -10.93 14.14 5.33
CA ASN A 61 -11.50 15.24 4.56
C ASN A 61 -10.38 16.21 4.10
N MET A 62 -10.00 16.13 2.83
CA MET A 62 -8.97 16.96 2.20
C MET A 62 -9.62 17.95 1.23
N GLY A 63 -10.70 18.62 1.64
CA GLY A 63 -11.47 19.54 0.79
C GLY A 63 -10.66 20.71 0.20
N GLU A 64 -9.53 21.03 0.80
CA GLU A 64 -8.55 22.01 0.34
C GLU A 64 -7.77 21.53 -0.89
N ILE A 65 -7.81 20.23 -1.21
CA ILE A 65 -7.11 19.59 -2.31
C ILE A 65 -8.12 19.16 -3.39
N ASN A 66 -7.89 19.63 -4.62
CA ASN A 66 -8.69 19.25 -5.79
C ASN A 66 -8.65 17.74 -6.02
N ALA A 67 -9.77 17.18 -6.49
CA ALA A 67 -9.77 15.83 -7.02
C ALA A 67 -8.80 15.71 -8.21
N ASN A 68 -8.22 14.53 -8.42
CA ASN A 68 -7.31 14.24 -9.54
C ASN A 68 -6.14 15.24 -9.71
N SER A 69 -5.59 15.79 -8.63
CA SER A 69 -4.55 16.83 -8.69
C SER A 69 -3.22 16.42 -8.04
N THR A 70 -3.16 15.21 -7.48
CA THR A 70 -1.98 14.70 -6.77
C THR A 70 -1.39 13.50 -7.50
N ALA A 71 -0.09 13.55 -7.82
CA ALA A 71 0.60 12.44 -8.49
C ALA A 71 1.02 11.32 -7.52
N LEU A 72 1.38 11.68 -6.28
CA LEU A 72 1.92 10.76 -5.28
C LEU A 72 1.44 11.12 -3.88
N VAL A 73 0.92 10.13 -3.16
CA VAL A 73 0.69 10.18 -1.72
C VAL A 73 1.70 9.27 -1.03
N VAL A 74 2.39 9.79 -0.01
CA VAL A 74 3.26 8.99 0.87
C VAL A 74 2.77 9.18 2.29
N THR A 75 2.51 8.08 3.00
CA THR A 75 2.00 8.17 4.37
C THR A 75 2.42 6.98 5.23
N SER A 76 2.29 7.16 6.53
CA SER A 76 2.43 6.13 7.56
C SER A 76 1.30 6.38 8.56
N PRO A 77 0.17 5.65 8.48
CA PRO A 77 -0.96 5.90 9.36
C PRO A 77 -0.58 5.69 10.84
N PRO A 78 -1.29 6.33 11.78
CA PRO A 78 -1.07 6.12 13.21
C PRO A 78 -1.31 4.64 13.55
N TYR A 79 -0.40 4.01 14.28
CA TYR A 79 -0.51 2.58 14.61
C TYR A 79 -1.39 2.34 15.84
N PHE A 80 -2.30 1.37 15.75
CA PHE A 80 -3.14 0.89 16.86
C PHE A 80 -2.32 -0.04 17.79
N VAL A 81 -1.53 0.54 18.70
CA VAL A 81 -0.55 -0.15 19.57
C VAL A 81 -0.78 0.02 21.08
N GLY A 82 -1.82 0.72 21.53
CA GLY A 82 -2.18 0.84 22.94
C GLY A 82 -1.21 1.65 23.79
N LYS A 83 -0.43 2.57 23.22
CA LYS A 83 0.57 3.38 23.97
C LYS A 83 0.04 4.76 24.32
N ASP A 84 0.70 5.45 25.25
CA ASP A 84 0.31 6.76 25.82
C ASP A 84 -0.05 7.85 24.80
N TYR A 85 0.46 7.80 23.56
CA TYR A 85 0.01 8.71 22.49
C TYR A 85 -1.44 8.47 22.05
N GLU A 86 -2.00 7.28 22.25
CA GLU A 86 -3.44 7.03 22.06
C GLU A 86 -4.28 7.68 23.17
N VAL A 87 -3.73 7.90 24.37
CA VAL A 87 -4.44 8.50 25.51
C VAL A 87 -4.59 10.02 25.35
N ASP A 88 -3.61 10.70 24.75
CA ASP A 88 -3.74 12.13 24.41
C ASP A 88 -4.66 12.36 23.19
N ILE A 89 -4.75 11.37 22.28
CA ILE A 89 -5.57 11.43 21.05
C ILE A 89 -6.97 10.81 21.26
N GLU A 90 -7.24 10.08 22.36
CA GLU A 90 -8.58 9.63 22.78
C GLU A 90 -9.58 10.78 22.91
N LYS A 91 -9.11 12.01 23.10
CA LYS A 91 -9.93 13.23 23.12
C LYS A 91 -10.27 13.80 21.74
N GLU A 92 -9.59 13.35 20.68
CA GLU A 92 -9.70 13.90 19.32
C GLU A 92 -10.24 12.90 18.27
N GLY A 93 -10.85 11.79 18.70
CA GLY A 93 -11.63 10.92 17.82
C GLY A 93 -10.99 9.57 17.46
N ILE A 94 -10.14 9.01 18.34
CA ILE A 94 -9.61 7.67 18.09
C ILE A 94 -10.72 6.61 18.10
N PRO A 95 -10.66 5.65 17.16
CA PRO A 95 -11.50 4.47 17.17
C PRO A 95 -11.26 3.57 18.39
N ALA A 96 -12.31 3.30 19.17
CA ALA A 96 -12.30 2.49 20.37
C ALA A 96 -12.07 0.99 20.09
N SER A 97 -12.15 0.58 18.82
CA SER A 97 -11.90 -0.80 18.39
C SER A 97 -11.04 -0.88 17.14
N TYR A 98 -10.40 -2.03 16.94
CA TYR A 98 -9.63 -2.30 15.71
C TYR A 98 -10.49 -2.18 14.44
N ILE A 99 -11.78 -2.50 14.52
CA ILE A 99 -12.70 -2.39 13.37
C ILE A 99 -12.90 -0.91 13.00
N GLU A 100 -13.15 -0.07 14.00
CA GLU A 100 -13.28 1.38 13.79
C GLU A 100 -11.96 1.98 13.28
N TYR A 101 -10.81 1.45 13.71
CA TYR A 101 -9.50 1.82 13.17
C TYR A 101 -9.37 1.50 11.68
N LEU A 102 -9.78 0.31 11.24
CA LEU A 102 -9.81 -0.03 9.82
C LEU A 102 -10.80 0.84 9.03
N GLN A 103 -11.92 1.25 9.64
CA GLN A 103 -12.88 2.17 9.02
C GLN A 103 -12.31 3.59 8.86
N MET A 104 -11.58 4.08 9.84
CA MET A 104 -10.85 5.35 9.76
C MET A 104 -9.83 5.29 8.62
N LEU A 105 -8.99 4.23 8.55
CA LEU A 105 -8.04 4.05 7.44
C LEU A 105 -8.74 4.03 6.08
N ARG A 106 -9.85 3.29 5.96
CA ARG A 106 -10.64 3.25 4.72
C ARG A 106 -11.12 4.63 4.31
N SER A 107 -11.55 5.46 5.25
CA SER A 107 -12.04 6.82 4.99
C SER A 107 -10.91 7.70 4.46
N VAL A 108 -9.76 7.70 5.13
CA VAL A 108 -8.56 8.43 4.69
C VAL A 108 -8.08 7.96 3.32
N PHE A 109 -8.00 6.65 3.08
CA PHE A 109 -7.53 6.12 1.79
C PHE A 109 -8.52 6.37 0.65
N THR A 110 -9.82 6.45 0.94
CA THR A 110 -10.83 6.87 -0.04
C THR A 110 -10.61 8.33 -0.43
N GLU A 111 -10.28 9.17 0.55
CA GLU A 111 -9.96 10.57 0.29
C GLU A 111 -8.64 10.73 -0.50
N CYS A 112 -7.63 9.92 -0.19
CA CYS A 112 -6.41 9.81 -1.00
C CYS A 112 -6.74 9.39 -2.45
N TRP A 113 -7.63 8.43 -2.66
CA TRP A 113 -8.07 8.04 -4.00
C TRP A 113 -8.71 9.21 -4.76
N ARG A 114 -9.55 10.01 -4.09
CA ARG A 114 -10.20 11.17 -4.70
C ARG A 114 -9.19 12.20 -5.22
N ILE A 115 -8.16 12.52 -4.42
CA ILE A 115 -7.17 13.54 -4.78
C ILE A 115 -6.14 13.06 -5.79
N LEU A 116 -5.90 11.74 -5.88
CA LEU A 116 -4.93 11.16 -6.79
C LEU A 116 -5.38 11.31 -8.24
N GLU A 117 -4.47 11.74 -9.10
CA GLU A 117 -4.69 11.78 -10.55
C GLU A 117 -4.75 10.36 -11.16
N PRO A 118 -5.35 10.20 -12.34
CA PRO A 118 -5.28 8.95 -13.11
C PRO A 118 -3.83 8.48 -13.31
N GLY A 119 -3.53 7.28 -12.78
CA GLY A 119 -2.17 6.72 -12.81
C GLY A 119 -1.26 7.15 -11.66
N GLY A 120 -1.74 8.05 -10.79
CA GLY A 120 -1.11 8.42 -9.53
C GLY A 120 -0.93 7.23 -8.59
N ARG A 121 -0.08 7.41 -7.56
CA ARG A 121 0.34 6.33 -6.68
C ARG A 121 0.19 6.70 -5.22
N ILE A 122 -0.05 5.69 -4.40
CA ILE A 122 0.06 5.80 -2.94
C ILE A 122 1.10 4.80 -2.43
N ALA A 123 1.94 5.24 -1.51
CA ALA A 123 2.89 4.41 -0.77
C ALA A 123 2.56 4.52 0.72
N ILE A 124 2.30 3.39 1.37
CA ILE A 124 1.78 3.36 2.74
C ILE A 124 2.69 2.49 3.60
N ASN A 125 3.53 3.14 4.40
CA ASN A 125 4.39 2.42 5.32
C ASN A 125 3.58 1.93 6.53
N VAL A 126 3.61 0.63 6.79
CA VAL A 126 2.94 0.01 7.94
C VAL A 126 3.78 -1.04 8.63
N ALA A 127 3.65 -1.06 9.97
CA ALA A 127 4.15 -2.09 10.84
C ALA A 127 3.02 -3.05 11.25
N ASN A 128 3.31 -4.35 11.29
CA ASN A 128 2.36 -5.34 11.78
C ASN A 128 2.19 -5.23 13.31
N LEU A 129 0.99 -5.53 13.78
CA LEU A 129 0.55 -5.22 15.14
C LEU A 129 0.47 -6.47 16.01
N GLY A 130 0.70 -6.29 17.31
CA GLY A 130 0.51 -7.34 18.30
C GLY A 130 1.46 -8.53 18.17
N ARG A 131 1.41 -9.42 19.16
CA ARG A 131 2.20 -10.66 19.22
C ARG A 131 1.41 -11.87 19.70
N LYS A 132 0.19 -11.64 20.19
CA LYS A 132 -0.74 -12.65 20.72
C LYS A 132 -2.15 -12.04 20.85
N PRO A 133 -2.95 -12.01 19.77
CA PRO A 133 -2.62 -12.49 18.41
C PRO A 133 -1.69 -11.53 17.67
N TYR A 134 -0.94 -12.07 16.69
CA TYR A 134 -0.29 -11.26 15.65
C TYR A 134 -1.35 -10.80 14.65
N ARG A 135 -1.26 -9.55 14.20
CA ARG A 135 -2.15 -8.93 13.22
C ARG A 135 -1.34 -8.34 12.08
N SER A 136 -1.59 -8.84 10.89
CA SER A 136 -0.94 -8.33 9.68
C SER A 136 -1.66 -7.06 9.21
N LEU A 137 -1.25 -5.91 9.74
CA LEU A 137 -1.81 -4.63 9.30
C LEU A 137 -1.54 -4.40 7.81
N SER A 138 -0.39 -4.85 7.30
CA SER A 138 -0.10 -4.76 5.86
C SER A 138 -1.12 -5.53 5.02
N ALA A 139 -1.56 -6.70 5.48
CA ALA A 139 -2.60 -7.46 4.77
C ALA A 139 -3.95 -6.74 4.82
N ASP A 140 -4.33 -6.18 5.99
CA ASP A 140 -5.59 -5.45 6.14
C ASP A 140 -5.62 -4.17 5.28
N VAL A 141 -4.50 -3.43 5.22
CA VAL A 141 -4.36 -2.25 4.35
C VAL A 141 -4.43 -2.65 2.88
N THR A 142 -3.71 -3.69 2.47
CA THR A 142 -3.77 -4.21 1.09
C THR A 142 -5.19 -4.61 0.68
N ARG A 143 -5.96 -5.22 1.60
CA ARG A 143 -7.37 -5.55 1.38
C ARG A 143 -8.22 -4.30 1.19
N ILE A 144 -8.10 -3.30 2.08
CA ILE A 144 -8.84 -2.03 1.98
C ILE A 144 -8.55 -1.35 0.63
N LEU A 145 -7.27 -1.23 0.26
CA LEU A 145 -6.87 -0.56 -0.97
C LEU A 145 -7.41 -1.26 -2.22
N GLN A 146 -7.25 -2.59 -2.32
CA GLN A 146 -7.61 -3.32 -3.54
C GLN A 146 -9.09 -3.68 -3.63
N GLU A 147 -9.68 -4.18 -2.53
CA GLU A 147 -11.04 -4.73 -2.53
C GLU A 147 -12.09 -3.67 -2.22
N ASP A 148 -11.82 -2.76 -1.27
CA ASP A 148 -12.81 -1.80 -0.81
C ASP A 148 -12.80 -0.50 -1.63
N ILE A 149 -11.65 -0.12 -2.21
CA ILE A 149 -11.45 1.16 -2.92
C ILE A 149 -11.18 0.95 -4.42
N GLY A 150 -10.30 0.01 -4.78
CA GLY A 150 -10.00 -0.32 -6.17
C GLY A 150 -8.59 0.04 -6.65
N PHE A 151 -7.66 0.32 -5.74
CA PHE A 151 -6.24 0.43 -6.07
C PHE A 151 -5.68 -0.86 -6.66
N LEU A 152 -4.65 -0.72 -7.48
CA LEU A 152 -3.91 -1.85 -8.05
C LEU A 152 -2.56 -1.97 -7.34
N LEU A 153 -2.34 -3.08 -6.63
CA LEU A 153 -1.07 -3.32 -5.98
C LEU A 153 0.05 -3.47 -7.02
N ARG A 154 1.11 -2.68 -6.87
CA ARG A 154 2.29 -2.72 -7.76
C ARG A 154 3.39 -3.62 -7.25
N GLY A 155 3.49 -3.80 -5.94
CA GLY A 155 4.51 -4.55 -5.26
C GLY A 155 4.53 -4.13 -3.79
N GLU A 156 5.33 -4.84 -3.01
CA GLU A 156 5.57 -4.52 -1.60
C GLU A 156 7.06 -4.23 -1.41
N ILE A 157 7.37 -3.15 -0.70
CA ILE A 157 8.75 -2.86 -0.29
C ILE A 157 8.90 -3.33 1.16
N ILE A 158 9.91 -4.17 1.40
CA ILE A 158 10.25 -4.62 2.75
C ILE A 158 11.31 -3.69 3.31
N TRP A 159 10.94 -2.84 4.26
CA TRP A 159 11.89 -2.00 4.97
C TRP A 159 12.47 -2.75 6.16
N VAL A 160 13.71 -3.22 6.03
CA VAL A 160 14.46 -3.84 7.13
C VAL A 160 15.01 -2.75 8.05
N LYS A 161 14.48 -2.66 9.28
CA LYS A 161 14.84 -1.63 10.25
C LYS A 161 15.98 -2.02 11.18
N ALA A 162 16.27 -3.32 11.30
CA ALA A 162 17.37 -3.83 12.09
C ALA A 162 17.92 -5.13 11.47
N GLU A 163 19.22 -5.38 11.64
CA GLU A 163 19.89 -6.59 11.14
C GLU A 163 19.41 -7.88 11.82
N GLY A 164 18.77 -7.76 12.99
CA GLY A 164 18.16 -8.86 13.72
C GLY A 164 17.36 -8.36 14.92
N ALA A 165 16.63 -9.26 15.58
CA ALA A 165 15.91 -8.96 16.82
C ALA A 165 16.89 -8.87 18.00
N SER A 166 17.86 -7.96 17.93
CA SER A 166 18.92 -7.83 18.94
C SER A 166 18.30 -7.61 20.33
N GLY A 167 18.61 -8.54 21.25
CA GLY A 167 18.27 -8.43 22.66
C GLY A 167 16.89 -8.93 23.10
N SER A 168 16.11 -9.62 22.27
CA SER A 168 14.84 -10.18 22.74
C SER A 168 14.29 -11.34 21.92
N CYS A 169 14.74 -12.55 22.22
CA CYS A 169 13.97 -13.76 21.95
C CYS A 169 12.81 -13.84 22.96
N ALA A 170 11.56 -13.71 22.50
CA ALA A 170 10.40 -13.98 23.35
C ALA A 170 10.15 -15.51 23.39
N TRP A 171 11.02 -16.25 24.10
CA TRP A 171 10.91 -17.71 24.22
C TRP A 171 10.11 -18.18 25.44
N GLY A 172 9.65 -17.25 26.29
CA GLY A 172 9.16 -17.59 27.63
C GLY A 172 10.30 -17.99 28.57
N SER A 173 9.98 -18.61 29.70
CA SER A 173 10.98 -19.13 30.64
C SER A 173 11.56 -20.45 30.15
N PHE A 174 12.81 -20.77 30.52
CA PHE A 174 13.46 -22.03 30.20
C PHE A 174 12.57 -23.24 30.58
N GLN A 175 12.41 -24.19 29.66
CA GLN A 175 11.50 -25.35 29.74
C GLN A 175 9.99 -25.04 29.85
N SER A 176 9.57 -23.80 29.63
CA SER A 176 8.16 -23.39 29.63
C SER A 176 7.89 -22.34 28.54
N ALA A 177 8.07 -22.72 27.28
CA ALA A 177 7.76 -21.85 26.15
C ALA A 177 6.25 -21.62 26.03
N SER A 178 5.79 -20.42 26.40
CA SER A 178 4.37 -20.06 26.43
C SER A 178 3.86 -19.33 25.18
N ASN A 179 4.77 -18.81 24.34
CA ASN A 179 4.45 -18.11 23.08
C ASN A 179 5.69 -17.93 22.17
N PRO A 180 6.24 -19.01 21.57
CA PRO A 180 7.38 -18.87 20.66
C PRO A 180 6.95 -18.08 19.42
N VAL A 181 7.47 -16.85 19.27
CA VAL A 181 7.20 -15.99 18.11
C VAL A 181 8.50 -15.42 17.56
N LEU A 182 8.62 -15.41 16.23
CA LEU A 182 9.65 -14.65 15.54
C LEU A 182 9.27 -13.16 15.61
N ARG A 183 10.23 -12.31 15.95
CA ARG A 183 10.01 -10.87 15.93
C ARG A 183 10.23 -10.33 14.53
N ASP A 184 9.23 -9.62 14.01
CA ASP A 184 9.41 -8.79 12.82
C ASP A 184 10.44 -7.69 13.14
N VAL A 185 11.41 -7.55 12.24
CA VAL A 185 12.37 -6.43 12.19
C VAL A 185 12.12 -5.56 10.94
N THR A 186 10.93 -5.72 10.36
CA THR A 186 10.58 -5.23 9.04
C THR A 186 9.23 -4.52 9.04
N GLU A 187 9.11 -3.50 8.20
CA GLU A 187 7.85 -2.85 7.85
C GLU A 187 7.56 -3.07 6.36
N ARG A 188 6.30 -2.90 5.95
CA ARG A 188 5.86 -3.01 4.56
C ARG A 188 5.44 -1.64 4.07
N VAL A 189 5.85 -1.27 2.85
CA VAL A 189 5.40 -0.06 2.14
C VAL A 189 4.69 -0.45 0.85
#